data_AF-A0A7R9Y4T7-F1
#
_entry.id   AF-A0A7R9Y4T7-F1
#
_cell.length_a   1.000
_cell.length_b   1.000
_cell.length_c   1.000
_cell.angle_alpha   90.00
_cell.angle_beta   90.00
_cell.angle_gamma   90.00
#
_symmetry.space_group_name_H-M   'P 1'
#
loop_
_entity.id
_entity.type
_entity.pdbx_description
1 polymer ?
#
loop_
_entity_poly.entity_id
_entity_poly.type
_entity_poly.pdbx_seq_one_letter_code
_entity_poly.pdbx_strand_id
1 'polypeptide(L)'
;AHAHAHLRAGRGSNRRAGEHFGGCRRARPRRPCVPCRRRAARERQHGLATPVRRRAKGALAGRRVLRDGAAMSVRAILLCGPGGGILMERIYSPELVHGAPEGRALWRQAIAGAASDLANALAEDEEAIVMVEGDAVVVTRTGELTLYAVGSGAYSELAIAEVARAAASAVKSVCKKTPTEQIVLDKYTKTCFYVDECVGESGLADALDAQAMRRGAKFATAKEVV
;
A
#
# COMPACT_ATOMS: atom_id res chain seq x y z
N ALA A 1 17.92 -34.45 -48.41
CA ALA A 1 18.01 -33.10 -48.99
C ALA A 1 17.71 -32.09 -47.88
N HIS A 2 18.66 -31.77 -46.99
CA HIS A 2 19.77 -30.79 -47.09
C HIS A 2 19.37 -29.34 -47.42
N ALA A 3 19.37 -28.49 -46.38
CA ALA A 3 19.85 -27.08 -46.29
C ALA A 3 19.34 -26.54 -44.93
N HIS A 4 20.10 -26.33 -43.84
CA HIS A 4 21.34 -25.59 -43.56
C HIS A 4 21.33 -24.11 -43.98
N ALA A 5 21.19 -23.21 -42.99
CA ALA A 5 21.83 -21.89 -42.97
C ALA A 5 21.98 -21.38 -41.52
N HIS A 6 23.22 -21.40 -41.05
CA HIS A 6 23.77 -20.64 -39.92
C HIS A 6 24.42 -19.35 -40.46
N LEU A 7 24.52 -18.29 -39.64
CA LEU A 7 25.66 -17.32 -39.49
C LEU A 7 25.15 -16.11 -38.67
N ARG A 8 25.52 -15.93 -37.39
CA ARG A 8 26.77 -15.37 -36.79
C ARG A 8 26.92 -13.83 -36.80
N ALA A 9 26.90 -13.30 -35.58
CA ALA A 9 27.88 -12.40 -34.93
C ALA A 9 28.15 -10.98 -35.48
N GLY A 10 27.91 -9.98 -34.62
CA GLY A 10 28.61 -8.70 -34.62
C GLY A 10 29.23 -8.43 -33.23
N ARG A 11 30.55 -8.54 -33.13
CA ARG A 11 31.37 -7.97 -32.04
C ARG A 11 31.90 -6.62 -32.50
N GLY A 12 31.87 -5.62 -31.62
CA GLY A 12 32.53 -4.33 -31.81
C GLY A 12 33.09 -3.81 -30.48
N SER A 13 34.36 -4.10 -30.22
CA SER A 13 35.28 -3.40 -29.31
C SER A 13 35.60 -1.98 -29.85
N ASN A 14 36.13 -0.95 -29.20
CA ASN A 14 37.20 -0.84 -28.19
C ASN A 14 37.51 0.68 -27.92
N ARG A 15 38.35 0.96 -26.90
CA ARG A 15 39.15 2.19 -26.57
C ARG A 15 38.46 3.25 -25.66
N ARG A 16 38.90 3.50 -24.41
CA ARG A 16 40.18 3.93 -23.78
C ARG A 16 40.50 5.44 -23.90
N ALA A 17 40.49 6.12 -22.75
CA ALA A 17 41.43 7.16 -22.26
C ALA A 17 40.97 7.49 -20.81
N GLY A 18 41.77 7.42 -19.73
CA GLY A 18 42.89 8.31 -19.38
C GLY A 18 42.30 9.66 -18.94
N GLU A 19 42.34 10.12 -17.68
CA GLU A 19 43.46 10.67 -16.88
C GLU A 19 42.91 10.92 -15.45
N HIS A 20 43.56 10.54 -14.34
CA HIS A 20 44.64 11.19 -13.58
C HIS A 20 44.31 12.51 -12.82
N PHE A 21 44.89 12.57 -11.59
CA PHE A 21 44.91 13.64 -10.56
C PHE A 21 43.66 13.78 -9.67
N GLY A 22 43.75 13.89 -8.34
CA GLY A 22 44.88 14.02 -7.42
C GLY A 22 44.33 13.98 -5.99
N GLY A 23 45.13 13.48 -5.06
CA GLY A 23 44.72 13.35 -3.66
C GLY A 23 44.64 14.68 -2.92
N CYS A 24 43.92 14.66 -1.79
CA CYS A 24 44.17 15.62 -0.71
C CYS A 24 44.00 14.92 0.64
N ARG A 25 45.13 14.80 1.35
CA ARG A 25 45.24 14.27 2.71
C ARG A 25 44.80 15.33 3.72
N ARG A 26 44.06 14.86 4.74
CA ARG A 26 44.12 15.24 6.17
C ARG A 26 44.19 16.73 6.54
N ALA A 27 43.14 17.22 7.21
CA ALA A 27 43.28 18.10 8.38
C ALA A 27 42.00 18.12 9.25
N ARG A 28 42.12 17.63 10.49
CA ARG A 28 41.35 18.01 11.70
C ARG A 28 42.40 18.22 12.81
N PRO A 29 42.09 18.79 13.98
CA PRO A 29 41.06 19.77 14.38
C PRO A 29 41.70 20.96 15.15
N ARG A 30 41.02 22.11 15.29
CA ARG A 30 41.40 23.13 16.29
C ARG A 30 40.17 23.80 16.94
N ARG A 31 39.92 23.44 18.21
CA ARG A 31 39.56 24.30 19.35
C ARG A 31 40.69 24.09 20.38
N PRO A 32 41.05 25.00 21.30
CA PRO A 32 40.17 25.95 22.03
C PRO A 32 40.79 27.32 22.36
N CYS A 33 39.99 28.27 22.86
CA CYS A 33 40.47 29.24 23.86
C CYS A 33 39.32 29.91 24.63
N VAL A 34 39.30 29.64 25.94
CA VAL A 34 38.66 30.41 27.02
C VAL A 34 39.84 30.94 27.83
N PRO A 35 40.01 32.26 27.99
CA PRO A 35 39.81 32.82 29.33
C PRO A 35 39.40 34.31 29.33
N CYS A 36 38.24 34.64 29.90
CA CYS A 36 38.16 35.75 30.87
C CYS A 36 36.86 35.67 31.68
N ARG A 37 36.87 34.78 32.68
CA ARG A 37 36.02 34.91 33.86
C ARG A 37 36.47 36.16 34.62
N ARG A 38 35.64 37.21 34.68
CA ARG A 38 35.54 38.22 35.77
C ARG A 38 34.72 39.42 35.30
N ARG A 39 33.39 39.33 35.39
CA ARG A 39 32.47 40.45 35.65
C ARG A 39 31.12 39.86 36.08
N ALA A 40 31.16 39.16 37.21
CA ALA A 40 29.98 39.02 38.04
C ALA A 40 29.90 40.26 38.94
N ALA A 41 28.67 40.64 39.28
CA ALA A 41 28.28 41.65 40.27
C ALA A 41 28.34 43.11 39.81
N ARG A 42 27.22 43.57 39.22
CA ARG A 42 26.44 44.74 39.66
C ARG A 42 25.36 45.01 38.62
N GLU A 43 24.14 44.59 38.95
CA GLU A 43 22.85 45.20 38.53
C GLU A 43 21.73 44.23 38.92
N ARG A 44 21.43 44.24 40.21
CA ARG A 44 20.08 43.93 40.71
C ARG A 44 19.54 45.28 41.16
N GLN A 45 18.55 45.81 40.48
CA GLN A 45 17.51 46.63 41.10
C GLN A 45 16.39 46.95 40.10
N HIS A 46 15.18 46.58 40.52
CA HIS A 46 13.86 47.01 40.06
C HIS A 46 13.28 46.38 38.78
N GLY A 47 12.09 45.77 38.94
CA GLY A 47 11.16 45.56 37.83
C GLY A 47 10.46 44.20 37.78
N LEU A 48 9.55 43.97 38.74
CA LEU A 48 8.30 43.20 38.60
C LEU A 48 8.17 42.20 37.43
N ALA A 49 8.34 40.90 37.71
CA ALA A 49 7.60 39.83 37.05
C ALA A 49 7.55 38.58 37.95
N THR A 50 6.35 38.03 38.07
CA THR A 50 5.86 36.95 38.95
C THR A 50 6.68 35.65 38.84
N PRO A 51 6.86 34.86 39.94
CA PRO A 51 7.64 33.63 39.91
C PRO A 51 6.89 32.47 39.25
N VAL A 52 7.52 31.91 38.22
CA VAL A 52 7.23 30.59 37.65
C VAL A 52 7.43 29.52 38.73
N ARG A 53 6.33 28.98 39.28
CA ARG A 53 6.36 27.73 40.04
C ARG A 53 6.49 26.56 39.06
N ARG A 54 7.67 25.93 39.02
CA ARG A 54 7.81 24.55 38.56
C ARG A 54 7.03 23.64 39.52
N ARG A 55 5.95 23.05 39.04
CA ARG A 55 5.43 21.77 39.53
C ARG A 55 5.34 20.82 38.34
N ALA A 56 6.03 19.70 38.48
CA ALA A 56 6.01 18.58 37.57
C ALA A 56 4.62 17.92 37.52
N LYS A 57 4.40 17.16 36.43
CA LYS A 57 3.25 16.30 36.11
C LYS A 57 2.00 17.07 35.66
N GLY A 58 1.96 17.39 34.37
CA GLY A 58 0.75 17.74 33.63
C GLY A 58 0.81 17.03 32.28
N ALA A 59 -0.23 16.27 32.00
CA ALA A 59 -0.41 15.45 30.81
C ALA A 59 0.10 16.13 29.54
N LEU A 60 0.84 15.37 28.72
CA LEU A 60 0.97 15.66 27.29
C LEU A 60 -0.46 15.63 26.73
N ALA A 61 -1.06 16.81 26.68
CA ALA A 61 -2.31 17.08 26.01
C ALA A 61 -2.18 16.49 24.62
N GLY A 62 -2.99 15.45 24.39
CA GLY A 62 -3.13 14.81 23.10
C GLY A 62 -3.26 15.88 22.04
N ARG A 63 -2.37 15.82 21.05
CA ARG A 63 -2.76 16.28 19.73
C ARG A 63 -4.08 15.58 19.45
N ARG A 64 -5.15 16.36 19.46
CA ARG A 64 -6.40 15.96 18.82
C ARG A 64 -6.01 15.63 17.40
N VAL A 65 -5.81 14.34 17.15
CA VAL A 65 -6.14 13.76 15.86
C VAL A 65 -7.52 14.30 15.58
N LEU A 66 -7.67 15.00 14.47
CA LEU A 66 -8.96 15.30 13.87
C LEU A 66 -9.62 13.94 13.61
N ARG A 67 -10.22 13.37 14.66
CA ARG A 67 -11.33 12.43 14.57
C ARG A 67 -12.48 13.28 14.07
N ASP A 68 -13.12 12.84 13.00
CA ASP A 68 -14.17 13.53 12.24
C ASP A 68 -13.64 14.26 10.99
N GLY A 69 -13.20 13.45 10.03
CA GLY A 69 -13.04 13.80 8.63
C GLY A 69 -12.84 12.48 7.89
N ALA A 70 -13.87 12.00 7.18
CA ALA A 70 -13.93 10.69 6.54
C ALA A 70 -12.59 10.32 5.87
N ALA A 71 -11.79 9.52 6.55
CA ALA A 71 -10.47 9.13 6.06
C ALA A 71 -10.71 8.33 4.78
N MET A 72 -10.16 8.84 3.68
CA MET A 72 -10.17 8.14 2.40
C MET A 72 -9.47 6.81 2.60
N SER A 73 -10.20 5.70 2.53
CA SER A 73 -9.59 4.38 2.62
C SER A 73 -10.32 3.35 1.76
N VAL A 74 -9.55 2.57 1.03
CA VAL A 74 -9.93 1.21 0.64
C VAL A 74 -10.17 0.44 1.94
N ARG A 75 -11.38 -0.08 2.11
CA ARG A 75 -11.78 -0.82 3.31
C ARG A 75 -11.49 -2.30 3.15
N ALA A 76 -11.76 -2.85 1.97
CA ALA A 76 -11.58 -4.26 1.71
C ALA A 76 -11.39 -4.60 0.22
N ILE A 77 -10.77 -5.75 -0.03
CA ILE A 77 -10.75 -6.44 -1.33
C ILE A 77 -11.21 -7.88 -1.11
N LEU A 78 -12.23 -8.31 -1.85
CA LEU A 78 -12.77 -9.67 -1.84
C LEU A 78 -12.52 -10.32 -3.20
N LEU A 79 -12.12 -11.58 -3.19
CA LEU A 79 -12.05 -12.43 -4.38
C LEU A 79 -12.94 -13.65 -4.16
N CYS A 80 -13.93 -13.81 -5.02
CA CYS A 80 -14.92 -14.87 -4.95
C CYS A 80 -14.78 -15.83 -6.13
N GLY A 81 -15.04 -17.11 -5.86
CA GLY A 81 -15.18 -18.14 -6.88
C GLY A 81 -16.51 -18.03 -7.63
N PRO A 82 -16.72 -18.83 -8.67
CA PRO A 82 -17.93 -18.81 -9.50
C PRO A 82 -19.22 -19.13 -8.71
N GLY A 83 -19.12 -19.85 -7.59
CA GLY A 83 -20.25 -20.14 -6.69
C GLY A 83 -20.56 -19.01 -5.69
N GLY A 84 -19.89 -17.86 -5.76
CA GLY A 84 -20.02 -16.76 -4.78
C GLY A 84 -19.28 -16.99 -3.46
N GLY A 85 -18.60 -18.13 -3.30
CA GLY A 85 -17.75 -18.41 -2.14
C GLY A 85 -16.52 -17.51 -2.11
N ILE A 86 -16.20 -16.94 -0.94
CA ILE A 86 -15.02 -16.08 -0.76
C ILE A 86 -13.76 -16.96 -0.72
N LEU A 87 -12.88 -16.77 -1.70
CA LEU A 87 -11.58 -17.42 -1.77
C LEU A 87 -10.54 -16.64 -0.95
N MET A 88 -10.55 -15.32 -1.08
CA MET A 88 -9.61 -14.42 -0.41
C MET A 88 -10.32 -13.15 0.01
N GLU A 89 -9.99 -12.66 1.20
CA GLU A 89 -10.50 -11.40 1.72
C GLU A 89 -9.39 -10.66 2.45
N ARG A 90 -9.25 -9.38 2.11
CA ARG A 90 -8.34 -8.45 2.77
C ARG A 90 -9.14 -7.30 3.29
N ILE A 91 -8.94 -6.99 4.57
CA ILE A 91 -9.63 -5.89 5.25
C ILE A 91 -8.57 -4.95 5.78
N TYR A 92 -8.63 -3.70 5.33
CA TYR A 92 -7.67 -2.65 5.64
C TYR A 92 -8.24 -1.64 6.65
N SER A 93 -9.57 -1.53 6.75
CA SER A 93 -10.22 -0.67 7.73
C SER A 93 -10.75 -1.50 8.91
N PRO A 94 -10.14 -1.42 10.11
CA PRO A 94 -10.60 -2.18 11.28
C PRO A 94 -12.00 -1.77 11.74
N GLU A 95 -12.44 -0.56 11.39
CA GLU A 95 -13.80 -0.04 11.61
C GLU A 95 -14.87 -0.81 10.84
N LEU A 96 -14.52 -1.38 9.67
CA LEU A 96 -15.39 -2.29 8.91
C LEU A 96 -15.74 -3.56 9.72
N VAL A 97 -14.88 -3.91 10.69
CA VAL A 97 -14.99 -5.14 11.50
C VAL A 97 -15.27 -4.81 12.98
N HIS A 98 -15.88 -3.66 13.29
CA HIS A 98 -16.29 -3.32 14.66
C HIS A 98 -17.48 -4.17 15.19
N GLY A 99 -17.74 -5.33 14.61
CA GLY A 99 -18.75 -6.28 15.06
C GLY A 99 -18.23 -7.71 15.02
N ALA A 100 -18.79 -8.56 15.88
CA ALA A 100 -18.60 -10.00 15.92
C ALA A 100 -18.65 -10.66 14.51
N PRO A 101 -18.19 -11.92 14.35
CA PRO A 101 -18.25 -12.65 13.07
C PRO A 101 -19.57 -12.51 12.29
N GLU A 102 -20.68 -12.34 13.00
CA GLU A 102 -22.02 -12.05 12.47
C GLU A 102 -22.09 -10.76 11.65
N GLY A 103 -21.49 -9.66 12.11
CA GLY A 103 -21.48 -8.37 11.39
C GLY A 103 -20.73 -8.45 10.06
N ARG A 104 -19.59 -9.15 10.04
CA ARG A 104 -18.84 -9.40 8.80
C ARG A 104 -19.61 -10.28 7.81
N ALA A 105 -20.36 -11.27 8.31
CA ALA A 105 -21.21 -12.12 7.49
C ALA A 105 -22.36 -11.32 6.85
N LEU A 106 -23.06 -10.50 7.63
CA LEU A 106 -24.14 -9.63 7.14
C LEU A 106 -23.63 -8.63 6.10
N TRP A 107 -22.48 -7.99 6.35
CA TRP A 107 -21.88 -7.06 5.41
C TRP A 107 -21.49 -7.74 4.07
N ARG A 108 -20.88 -8.94 4.12
CA ARG A 108 -20.61 -9.72 2.90
C ARG A 108 -21.89 -10.09 2.16
N GLN A 109 -22.95 -10.44 2.90
CA GLN A 109 -24.25 -10.76 2.31
C GLN A 109 -24.87 -9.53 1.63
N ALA A 110 -24.75 -8.34 2.23
CA ALA A 110 -25.20 -7.09 1.64
C ALA A 110 -24.47 -6.79 0.32
N ILE A 111 -23.14 -6.94 0.30
CA ILE A 111 -22.33 -6.79 -0.93
C ILE A 111 -22.76 -7.80 -1.98
N ALA A 112 -22.81 -9.09 -1.63
CA ALA A 112 -23.18 -10.14 -2.56
C ALA A 112 -24.58 -9.91 -3.14
N GLY A 113 -25.56 -9.57 -2.29
CA GLY A 113 -26.93 -9.29 -2.72
C GLY A 113 -27.07 -8.05 -3.60
N ALA A 114 -26.26 -7.02 -3.40
CA ALA A 114 -26.29 -5.81 -4.21
C ALA A 114 -25.54 -5.96 -5.54
N ALA A 115 -24.49 -6.79 -5.59
CA ALA A 115 -23.54 -6.82 -6.70
C ALA A 115 -23.55 -8.14 -7.51
N SER A 116 -24.25 -9.20 -7.09
CA SER A 116 -24.23 -10.50 -7.80
C SER A 116 -24.76 -10.41 -9.22
N ASP A 117 -25.88 -9.72 -9.43
CA ASP A 117 -26.51 -9.64 -10.75
C ASP A 117 -25.66 -8.79 -11.70
N LEU A 118 -25.06 -7.72 -11.18
CA LEU A 118 -24.07 -6.92 -11.88
C LEU A 118 -22.86 -7.77 -12.27
N ALA A 119 -22.29 -8.51 -11.30
CA ALA A 119 -21.15 -9.39 -11.54
C ALA A 119 -21.42 -10.41 -12.65
N ASN A 120 -22.62 -10.98 -12.69
CA ASN A 120 -23.00 -11.98 -13.69
C ASN A 120 -23.19 -11.38 -15.09
N ALA A 121 -23.60 -10.12 -15.18
CA ALA A 121 -23.83 -9.41 -16.44
C ALA A 121 -22.54 -8.85 -17.07
N LEU A 122 -21.48 -8.65 -16.28
CA LEU A 122 -20.21 -8.09 -16.76
C LEU A 122 -19.49 -9.04 -17.72
N ALA A 123 -18.87 -8.46 -18.75
CA ALA A 123 -17.82 -9.13 -19.51
C ALA A 123 -16.50 -9.14 -18.72
N GLU A 124 -15.48 -9.83 -19.24
CA GLU A 124 -14.15 -9.83 -18.63
C GLU A 124 -13.55 -8.42 -18.64
N ASP A 125 -12.90 -8.01 -17.54
CA ASP A 125 -12.29 -6.69 -17.33
C ASP A 125 -13.25 -5.49 -17.35
N GLU A 126 -14.56 -5.72 -17.47
CA GLU A 126 -15.56 -4.69 -17.21
C GLU A 126 -15.75 -4.48 -15.70
N GLU A 127 -16.22 -3.29 -15.36
CA GLU A 127 -16.44 -2.86 -13.98
C GLU A 127 -17.86 -2.33 -13.83
N ALA A 128 -18.51 -2.68 -12.73
CA ALA A 128 -19.73 -2.02 -12.28
C ALA A 128 -19.52 -1.48 -10.86
N ILE A 129 -20.27 -0.43 -10.53
CA ILE A 129 -20.17 0.26 -9.25
C ILE A 129 -21.55 0.24 -8.60
N VAL A 130 -21.59 -0.10 -7.32
CA VAL A 130 -22.80 -0.07 -6.51
C VAL A 130 -22.48 0.51 -5.13
N MET A 131 -23.43 1.23 -4.55
CA MET A 131 -23.30 1.76 -3.20
C MET A 131 -23.95 0.80 -2.20
N VAL A 132 -23.19 0.38 -1.19
CA VAL A 132 -23.66 -0.52 -0.13
C VAL A 132 -23.34 0.13 1.21
N GLU A 133 -24.37 0.48 1.99
CA GLU A 133 -24.22 1.06 3.34
C GLU A 133 -23.31 2.31 3.40
N GLY A 134 -23.24 3.08 2.31
CA GLY A 134 -22.39 4.27 2.20
C GLY A 134 -20.97 4.01 1.67
N ASP A 135 -20.62 2.75 1.43
CA ASP A 135 -19.38 2.35 0.76
C ASP A 135 -19.59 2.21 -0.75
N ALA A 136 -18.61 2.66 -1.53
CA ALA A 136 -18.53 2.35 -2.96
C ALA A 136 -17.94 0.95 -3.13
N VAL A 137 -18.70 0.09 -3.81
CA VAL A 137 -18.29 -1.28 -4.15
C VAL A 137 -18.10 -1.34 -5.65
N VAL A 138 -16.86 -1.52 -6.08
CA VAL A 138 -16.54 -1.81 -7.48
C VAL A 138 -16.42 -3.31 -7.64
N VAL A 139 -17.18 -3.85 -8.58
CA VAL A 139 -17.16 -5.26 -8.95
C VAL A 139 -16.60 -5.43 -10.35
N THR A 140 -15.70 -6.39 -10.51
CA THR A 140 -15.11 -6.73 -11.82
C THR A 140 -14.91 -8.24 -11.95
N ARG A 141 -14.95 -8.74 -13.19
CA ARG A 141 -14.71 -10.15 -13.50
C ARG A 141 -13.29 -10.38 -13.97
N THR A 142 -12.69 -11.46 -13.48
CA THR A 142 -11.34 -11.87 -13.83
C THR A 142 -11.31 -13.39 -14.05
N GLY A 143 -11.43 -13.81 -15.30
CA GLY A 143 -11.68 -15.21 -15.65
C GLY A 143 -13.06 -15.66 -15.13
N GLU A 144 -13.10 -16.76 -14.37
CA GLU A 144 -14.33 -17.22 -13.71
C GLU A 144 -14.54 -16.61 -12.31
N LEU A 145 -13.63 -15.75 -11.87
CA LEU A 145 -13.64 -15.15 -10.54
C LEU A 145 -14.30 -13.77 -10.56
N THR A 146 -14.86 -13.40 -9.42
CA THR A 146 -15.41 -12.07 -9.19
C THR A 146 -14.60 -11.36 -8.12
N LEU A 147 -14.15 -10.15 -8.42
CA LEU A 147 -13.40 -9.31 -7.50
C LEU A 147 -14.25 -8.13 -7.06
N TYR A 148 -14.25 -7.83 -5.77
CA TYR A 148 -14.90 -6.67 -5.18
C TYR A 148 -13.86 -5.81 -4.48
N ALA A 149 -13.77 -4.54 -4.84
CA ALA A 149 -13.03 -3.53 -4.09
C ALA A 149 -14.02 -2.60 -3.40
N VAL A 150 -13.82 -2.37 -2.10
CA VAL A 150 -14.74 -1.59 -1.27
C VAL A 150 -13.99 -0.38 -0.70
N GLY A 151 -14.57 0.81 -0.83
CA GLY A 151 -14.01 2.04 -0.31
C GLY A 151 -15.04 2.93 0.37
N SER A 152 -14.58 3.74 1.33
CA SER A 152 -15.39 4.76 2.00
C SER A 152 -14.78 6.16 1.88
N GLY A 153 -15.63 7.14 2.15
CA GLY A 153 -15.23 8.54 2.31
C GLY A 153 -15.01 9.22 0.97
N ALA A 154 -14.01 10.09 0.88
CA ALA A 154 -13.71 10.84 -0.34
C ALA A 154 -12.92 10.06 -1.41
N TYR A 155 -12.75 8.73 -1.25
CA TYR A 155 -12.36 7.91 -2.40
C TYR A 155 -13.46 8.06 -3.44
N SER A 156 -13.11 8.62 -4.59
CA SER A 156 -14.02 8.58 -5.72
C SER A 156 -14.20 7.13 -6.16
N GLU A 157 -15.38 6.84 -6.67
CA GLU A 157 -15.71 5.57 -7.33
C GLU A 157 -14.60 5.16 -8.33
N LEU A 158 -14.01 6.14 -9.02
CA LEU A 158 -12.90 5.96 -9.94
C LEU A 158 -11.62 5.43 -9.27
N ALA A 159 -11.27 5.94 -8.09
CA ALA A 159 -10.07 5.49 -7.39
C ALA A 159 -10.23 4.08 -6.83
N ILE A 160 -11.45 3.68 -6.43
CA ILE A 160 -11.73 2.28 -6.07
C ILE A 160 -11.72 1.38 -7.30
N ALA A 161 -12.17 1.87 -8.46
CA ALA A 161 -12.07 1.14 -9.72
C ALA A 161 -10.61 0.92 -10.15
N GLU A 162 -9.72 1.89 -9.94
CA GLU A 162 -8.29 1.69 -10.16
C GLU A 162 -7.71 0.58 -9.26
N VAL A 163 -8.11 0.53 -7.99
CA VAL A 163 -7.71 -0.54 -7.07
C VAL A 163 -8.27 -1.90 -7.52
N ALA A 164 -9.52 -1.95 -7.97
CA ALA A 164 -10.14 -3.18 -8.49
C ALA A 164 -9.38 -3.69 -9.73
N ARG A 165 -9.08 -2.82 -10.71
CA ARG A 165 -8.26 -3.16 -11.89
C ARG A 165 -6.85 -3.59 -11.52
N ALA A 166 -6.22 -2.91 -10.57
CA ALA A 166 -4.90 -3.29 -10.09
C ALA A 166 -4.94 -4.70 -9.49
N ALA A 167 -5.87 -4.96 -8.57
CA ALA A 167 -6.01 -6.27 -7.93
C ALA A 167 -6.35 -7.39 -8.94
N ALA A 168 -7.22 -7.13 -9.92
CA ALA A 168 -7.52 -8.04 -11.03
C ALA A 168 -6.25 -8.36 -11.85
N SER A 169 -5.49 -7.34 -12.22
CA SER A 169 -4.20 -7.49 -12.90
C SER A 169 -3.18 -8.27 -12.06
N ALA A 170 -3.19 -8.06 -10.74
CA ALA A 170 -2.38 -8.79 -9.78
C ALA A 170 -2.67 -10.29 -9.85
N VAL A 171 -3.94 -10.68 -9.76
CA VAL A 171 -4.42 -12.06 -9.88
C VAL A 171 -4.00 -12.67 -11.22
N LYS A 172 -4.29 -11.99 -12.34
CA LYS A 172 -3.89 -12.44 -13.69
C LYS A 172 -2.37 -12.67 -13.78
N SER A 173 -1.57 -11.77 -13.21
CA SER A 173 -0.11 -11.84 -13.24
C SER A 173 0.46 -13.02 -12.44
N VAL A 174 -0.21 -13.43 -11.37
CA VAL A 174 0.16 -14.59 -10.56
C VAL A 174 -0.25 -15.88 -11.25
N CYS A 175 -1.46 -15.91 -11.82
CA CYS A 175 -2.01 -17.07 -12.52
C CYS A 175 -1.21 -17.42 -13.79
N LYS A 176 -0.74 -16.43 -14.56
CA LYS A 176 -0.08 -16.58 -15.88
C LYS A 176 -0.93 -17.28 -16.96
N LYS A 177 -2.18 -17.56 -16.63
CA LYS A 177 -3.25 -18.16 -17.44
C LYS A 177 -4.56 -17.49 -17.00
N THR A 178 -5.65 -17.74 -17.71
CA THR A 178 -6.99 -17.31 -17.27
C THR A 178 -7.21 -17.74 -15.81
N PRO A 179 -7.52 -16.81 -14.90
CA PRO A 179 -7.71 -17.13 -13.50
C PRO A 179 -8.90 -18.08 -13.29
N THR A 180 -8.63 -19.18 -12.58
CA THR A 180 -9.62 -20.13 -12.09
C THR A 180 -9.49 -20.27 -10.59
N GLU A 181 -10.55 -20.73 -9.93
CA GLU A 181 -10.55 -20.96 -8.48
C GLU A 181 -9.39 -21.87 -8.08
N GLN A 182 -9.19 -22.98 -8.80
CA GLN A 182 -8.10 -23.91 -8.56
C GLN A 182 -6.72 -23.26 -8.67
N ILE A 183 -6.46 -22.49 -9.74
CA ILE A 183 -5.14 -21.87 -9.94
C ILE A 183 -4.85 -20.82 -8.85
N VAL A 184 -5.87 -20.08 -8.44
CA VAL A 184 -5.73 -19.07 -7.37
C VAL A 184 -5.44 -19.75 -6.04
N LEU A 185 -6.12 -20.85 -5.71
CA LEU A 185 -5.87 -21.62 -4.49
C LEU A 185 -4.46 -22.24 -4.49
N ASP A 186 -4.01 -22.80 -5.62
CA ASP A 186 -2.64 -23.32 -5.77
C ASP A 186 -1.57 -22.25 -5.53
N LYS A 187 -1.90 -20.98 -5.79
CA LYS A 187 -0.98 -19.83 -5.66
C LYS A 187 -1.43 -18.85 -4.59
N TYR A 188 -2.24 -19.29 -3.63
CA TYR A 188 -2.97 -18.44 -2.70
C TYR A 188 -2.07 -17.39 -2.03
N THR A 189 -1.00 -17.84 -1.37
CA THR A 189 -0.05 -16.97 -0.68
C THR A 189 0.54 -15.90 -1.58
N LYS A 190 0.86 -16.26 -2.83
CA LYS A 190 1.44 -15.33 -3.79
C LYS A 190 0.40 -14.31 -4.29
N THR A 191 -0.84 -14.75 -4.50
CA THR A 191 -1.96 -13.87 -4.83
C THR A 191 -2.20 -12.86 -3.72
N CYS A 192 -2.24 -13.34 -2.47
CA CYS A 192 -2.36 -12.51 -1.27
C CYS A 192 -1.27 -11.43 -1.18
N PHE A 193 0.00 -11.77 -1.40
CA PHE A 193 1.07 -10.78 -1.38
C PHE A 193 0.93 -9.75 -2.50
N TYR A 194 0.57 -10.16 -3.72
CA TYR A 194 0.42 -9.22 -4.82
C TYR A 194 -0.74 -8.25 -4.60
N VAL A 195 -1.85 -8.73 -4.03
CA VAL A 195 -3.03 -7.92 -3.73
C VAL A 195 -2.76 -6.96 -2.56
N ASP A 196 -1.95 -7.35 -1.58
CA ASP A 196 -1.55 -6.43 -0.50
C ASP A 196 -0.77 -5.24 -1.01
N GLU A 197 0.05 -5.40 -2.04
CA GLU A 197 0.79 -4.28 -2.60
C GLU A 197 -0.15 -3.24 -3.25
N CYS A 198 -1.40 -3.59 -3.57
CA CYS A 198 -2.38 -2.62 -4.08
C CYS A 198 -2.74 -1.56 -3.03
N VAL A 199 -2.64 -1.89 -1.74
CA VAL A 199 -3.15 -1.07 -0.63
C VAL A 199 -2.15 -1.05 0.51
N GLY A 200 -1.63 0.14 0.84
CA GLY A 200 -0.75 0.33 1.99
C GLY A 200 -1.45 0.13 3.33
N GLU A 201 -0.66 0.03 4.41
CA GLU A 201 -1.16 -0.23 5.78
C GLU A 201 -2.22 0.78 6.28
N SER A 202 -2.25 1.99 5.73
CA SER A 202 -3.23 3.02 6.08
C SER A 202 -4.54 2.92 5.28
N GLY A 203 -4.74 1.86 4.48
CA GLY A 203 -5.89 1.71 3.59
C GLY A 203 -5.85 2.61 2.36
N LEU A 204 -4.67 3.15 2.01
CA LEU A 204 -4.49 3.97 0.82
C LEU A 204 -4.00 3.11 -0.35
N ALA A 205 -4.51 3.38 -1.55
CA ALA A 205 -4.01 2.80 -2.79
C ALA A 205 -2.50 3.10 -2.96
N ASP A 206 -1.70 2.07 -3.26
CA ASP A 206 -0.24 2.16 -3.38
C ASP A 206 0.23 1.69 -4.76
N ALA A 207 0.45 0.39 -4.97
CA ALA A 207 0.88 -0.14 -6.26
C ALA A 207 -0.30 -0.47 -7.18
N LEU A 208 -0.53 0.38 -8.18
CA LEU A 208 -1.63 0.20 -9.15
C LEU A 208 -1.22 -0.54 -10.44
N ASP A 209 0.04 -0.97 -10.55
CA ASP A 209 0.56 -1.73 -11.69
C ASP A 209 1.24 -3.05 -11.29
N ALA A 210 1.11 -4.07 -12.14
CA ALA A 210 1.59 -5.42 -11.85
C ALA A 210 3.11 -5.52 -11.67
N GLN A 211 3.90 -4.57 -12.20
CA GLN A 211 5.34 -4.56 -12.04
C GLN A 211 5.74 -3.98 -10.67
N ALA A 212 5.07 -2.94 -10.20
CA ALA A 212 5.21 -2.43 -8.84
C ALA A 212 4.83 -3.49 -7.81
N MET A 213 3.65 -4.10 -7.94
CA MET A 213 3.21 -5.18 -7.03
C MET A 213 4.19 -6.36 -7.00
N ARG A 214 4.68 -6.79 -8.16
CA ARG A 214 5.68 -7.86 -8.24
C ARG A 214 7.00 -7.51 -7.53
N ARG A 215 7.39 -6.23 -7.51
CA ARG A 215 8.60 -5.80 -6.81
C ARG A 215 8.38 -5.81 -5.31
N GLY A 216 7.26 -5.27 -4.83
CA GLY A 216 6.90 -5.26 -3.42
C GLY A 216 6.79 -6.66 -2.81
N ALA A 217 6.06 -7.56 -3.48
CA ALA A 217 5.87 -8.94 -3.01
C ALA A 217 7.17 -9.76 -2.86
N LYS A 218 8.24 -9.40 -3.59
CA LYS A 218 9.56 -10.04 -3.43
C LYS A 218 10.25 -9.65 -2.12
N PHE A 219 9.96 -8.48 -1.59
CA PHE A 219 10.52 -8.02 -0.32
C PHE A 219 9.68 -8.50 0.87
N ALA A 220 8.38 -8.74 0.68
CA ALA A 220 7.51 -9.35 1.69
C ALA A 220 7.97 -10.77 2.06
N THR A 221 8.29 -11.59 1.06
CA THR A 221 8.85 -12.95 1.26
C THR A 221 10.24 -12.97 1.90
N ALA A 222 10.99 -11.86 1.84
CA ALA A 222 12.29 -11.73 2.51
C ALA A 222 12.17 -11.29 3.98
N LYS A 223 11.04 -10.67 4.39
CA LYS A 223 10.80 -10.22 5.76
C LYS A 223 10.40 -11.35 6.72
N GLU A 224 9.85 -12.46 6.23
CA GLU A 224 9.46 -13.61 7.08
C GLU A 224 10.60 -14.60 7.38
N VAL A 225 11.81 -14.40 6.85
CA VAL A 225 12.96 -15.32 7.04
C VAL A 225 13.99 -14.79 8.05
N VAL A 226 13.59 -13.92 8.99
CA VAL A 226 14.47 -13.38 10.04
C VAL A 226 13.90 -13.60 11.42
#